data_AF-A0A832B7X9-F1
#
_entry.id   AF-A0A832B7X9-F1
#
_cell.length_a   1.000
_cell.length_b   1.000
_cell.length_c   1.000
_cell.angle_alpha   90.00
_cell.angle_beta   90.00
_cell.angle_gamma   90.00
#
_symmetry.space_group_name_H-M   'P 1'
#
loop_
_entity.id
_entity.type
_entity.pdbx_description
1 polymer ?
#
loop_
_entity_poly.entity_id
_entity_poly.type
_entity_poly.pdbx_seq_one_letter_code
_entity_poly.pdbx_strand_id
1 'polypeptide(L)' 'MECNDPKCPVHGHLKTRGSDIEGVVVSDKAQHTVVVERPYTVYLHKYERSLRKNSKIRAHNPPCIDAK' A
#
# COMPACT_ATOMS: atom_id res chain seq x y z
N MET A 1 -7.20 10.70 -20.41
CA MET A 1 -6.60 10.59 -19.07
C MET A 1 -7.76 10.29 -18.11
N GLU A 2 -8.46 9.20 -18.39
CA GLU A 2 -9.74 8.87 -17.75
C GLU A 2 -9.68 7.39 -17.40
N CYS A 3 -9.84 7.12 -16.11
CA CYS A 3 -9.87 5.77 -15.58
C CYS A 3 -11.34 5.38 -15.44
N ASN A 4 -11.82 4.41 -16.22
CA ASN A 4 -13.20 3.89 -16.10
C ASN A 4 -13.37 2.90 -14.94
N ASP A 5 -12.37 2.80 -14.04
CA ASP A 5 -12.44 1.90 -12.89
C ASP A 5 -13.36 2.46 -11.81
N PRO A 6 -14.44 1.75 -11.44
CA PRO A 6 -15.36 2.21 -10.40
C PRO A 6 -14.70 2.27 -9.02
N LYS A 7 -13.59 1.54 -8.82
CA LYS A 7 -12.80 1.46 -7.59
C LYS A 7 -11.67 2.47 -7.53
N CYS A 8 -11.47 3.29 -8.56
CA CYS A 8 -10.45 4.32 -8.56
C CYS A 8 -10.80 5.42 -7.53
N PRO A 9 -9.84 5.84 -6.68
CA PRO A 9 -10.10 6.88 -5.68
C PRO A 9 -10.27 8.29 -6.27
N VAL A 10 -9.80 8.54 -7.50
CA VAL A 10 -9.86 9.88 -8.14
C VAL A 10 -11.05 10.00 -9.09
N HIS A 11 -11.30 8.96 -9.90
CA HIS A 11 -12.32 8.99 -10.96
C HIS A 11 -13.55 8.14 -10.64
N GLY A 12 -13.45 7.25 -9.64
CA GLY A 12 -14.54 6.36 -9.25
C GLY A 12 -15.47 6.99 -8.21
N HIS A 13 -16.42 6.19 -7.74
CA HIS A 13 -17.35 6.58 -6.68
C HIS A 13 -16.80 6.28 -5.27
N LEU A 14 -15.58 5.76 -5.18
CA LEU A 14 -14.98 5.35 -3.92
C LEU A 14 -14.49 6.57 -3.13
N LYS A 15 -15.04 6.78 -1.92
CA LYS A 15 -14.58 7.84 -1.03
C LYS A 15 -13.40 7.36 -0.19
N THR A 16 -12.23 7.98 -0.35
CA THR A 16 -11.07 7.72 0.52
C THR A 16 -11.34 8.24 1.93
N ARG A 17 -11.16 7.40 2.94
CA ARG A 17 -11.37 7.68 4.37
C ARG A 17 -10.39 6.86 5.20
N GLY A 18 -10.05 7.36 6.39
CA GLY A 18 -9.23 6.63 7.35
C GLY A 18 -7.77 7.10 7.35
N SER A 19 -6.85 6.16 7.52
CA SER A 19 -5.43 6.41 7.71
C SER A 19 -4.64 6.31 6.41
N ASP A 20 -3.75 7.27 6.19
CA ASP A 20 -2.77 7.23 5.11
C ASP A 20 -1.57 6.36 5.51
N ILE A 21 -1.08 5.56 4.57
CA ILE A 21 0.02 4.62 4.81
C ILE A 21 1.11 4.91 3.79
N GLU A 22 2.28 5.25 4.29
CA GLU A 22 3.50 5.39 3.50
C GLU A 22 4.26 4.05 3.49
N GLY A 23 4.76 3.68 2.32
CA GLY A 23 5.52 2.44 2.13
C GLY A 23 6.13 2.37 0.73
N VAL A 24 6.95 1.34 0.51
CA VAL A 24 7.66 1.12 -0.75
C VAL A 24 6.93 0.07 -1.56
N VAL A 25 6.79 0.28 -2.88
CA VAL A 25 6.22 -0.72 -3.79
C VAL A 25 7.23 -1.85 -3.99
N VAL A 26 6.80 -3.09 -3.74
CA VAL A 26 7.66 -4.29 -3.89
C VAL A 26 7.29 -5.11 -5.11
N SER A 27 6.00 -5.13 -5.47
CA SER A 27 5.56 -5.86 -6.64
C SER A 27 4.31 -5.26 -7.26
N ASP A 28 4.36 -5.10 -8.58
CA ASP A 28 3.25 -4.74 -9.46
C ASP A 28 3.02 -5.84 -10.51
N LYS A 29 2.86 -7.09 -10.04
CA LYS A 29 2.61 -8.25 -10.94
C LYS A 29 1.13 -8.55 -11.11
N ALA A 30 0.29 -8.04 -10.21
CA ALA A 30 -1.13 -8.33 -10.20
C ALA A 30 -1.89 -7.23 -10.95
N GLN A 31 -2.88 -7.61 -11.74
CA GLN A 31 -3.69 -6.64 -12.47
C GLN A 31 -4.39 -5.68 -11.49
N HIS A 32 -4.16 -4.38 -11.71
CA HIS A 32 -4.74 -3.29 -10.92
C HIS A 32 -4.47 -3.36 -9.41
N THR A 33 -3.43 -4.07 -8.96
CA THR A 33 -3.12 -4.27 -7.54
C THR A 33 -1.62 -4.27 -7.32
N VAL A 34 -1.18 -3.44 -6.39
CA VAL A 34 0.22 -3.33 -5.99
C VAL A 34 0.40 -3.83 -4.56
N VAL A 35 1.55 -4.46 -4.30
CA VAL A 35 1.97 -4.84 -2.95
C VAL A 35 2.93 -3.78 -2.42
N VAL A 36 2.50 -3.08 -1.37
CA VAL A 36 3.27 -2.08 -0.64
C VAL A 36 3.86 -2.73 0.60
N GLU A 37 5.15 -2.53 0.84
CA GLU A 37 5.85 -2.97 2.04
C GLU A 37 6.10 -1.79 2.98
N ARG A 38 5.78 -2.00 4.26
CA ARG A 38 6.01 -1.05 5.34
C ARG A 38 7.01 -1.64 6.33
N PRO A 39 8.25 -1.12 6.40
CA PRO A 39 9.19 -1.50 7.44
C PRO A 39 8.82 -0.80 8.75
N TYR A 40 8.84 -1.55 9.85
CA TYR A 40 8.66 -1.01 11.19
C TYR A 40 9.51 -1.79 12.20
N THR A 41 9.81 -1.14 13.32
CA THR A 41 10.68 -1.73 14.34
C THR A 41 9.86 -2.04 15.58
N VAL A 42 9.97 -3.27 16.09
CA VAL A 42 9.30 -3.71 17.31
C VAL A 42 10.32 -3.89 18.42
N TYR A 43 10.09 -3.27 19.56
CA TYR A 43 10.93 -3.44 20.74
C TYR A 43 10.56 -4.73 21.49
N LEU A 44 11.56 -5.55 21.81
CA LEU A 44 11.42 -6.78 22.58
C LEU A 44 11.84 -6.53 24.03
N HIS A 45 10.86 -6.31 24.92
CA HIS A 45 11.11 -5.99 26.32
C HIS A 45 12.01 -7.00 27.05
N LYS A 46 11.81 -8.30 26.81
CA LYS A 46 12.61 -9.36 27.46
C LYS A 46 14.11 -9.29 27.14
N TYR A 47 14.46 -8.80 25.94
CA TYR A 47 15.83 -8.81 25.43
C TYR A 47 16.43 -7.41 25.32
N GLU A 48 15.65 -6.37 25.64
CA GLU A 48 16.01 -4.96 25.48
C GLU A 48 16.58 -4.64 24.08
N ARG A 49 16.03 -5.29 23.06
CA ARG A 49 16.50 -5.21 21.67
C ARG A 49 15.36 -4.87 20.73
N SER A 50 15.70 -4.26 19.61
CA SER A 50 14.75 -3.93 18.55
C SER A 50 14.84 -4.94 17.41
N LEU A 51 13.67 -5.40 16.94
CA LEU A 51 13.53 -6.29 15.79
C LEU A 51 12.96 -5.51 14.62
N ARG A 52 13.62 -5.58 13.46
CA ARG A 52 13.08 -5.05 12.21
C ARG A 52 12.06 -6.04 11.66
N LYS A 53 10.84 -5.56 11.42
CA LYS A 53 9.75 -6.32 10.80
C LYS A 53 9.27 -5.56 9.57
N ASN A 54 8.80 -6.31 8.59
CA ASN A 54 8.16 -5.75 7.42
C ASN A 54 6.75 -6.31 7.32
N SER A 55 5.76 -5.44 7.12
CA SER A 55 4.40 -5.83 6.76
C SER A 55 4.14 -5.55 5.28
N LYS A 56 3.42 -6.46 4.62
CA LYS A 56 2.99 -6.32 3.23
C LYS A 56 1.51 -6.05 3.18
N ILE A 57 1.13 -4.99 2.47
CA ILE A 57 -0.25 -4.53 2.32
C ILE A 57 -0.56 -4.50 0.83
N ARG A 58 -1.72 -5.02 0.44
CA ARG A 58 -2.20 -4.94 -0.95
C ARG A 58 -3.01 -3.66 -1.12
N ALA A 59 -2.61 -2.84 -2.08
CA ALA A 59 -3.29 -1.60 -2.45
C ALA A 59 -3.82 -1.72 -3.88
N HIS A 60 -4.96 -1.08 -4.15
CA HIS A 60 -5.49 -0.99 -5.50
C HIS A 60 -4.71 0.04 -6.31
N ASN A 61 -4.21 -0.36 -7.47
CA ASN A 61 -3.47 0.49 -8.39
C ASN A 61 -4.30 0.69 -9.67
N PRO A 62 -5.07 1.79 -9.78
CA PRO A 62 -5.79 2.09 -11.00
C PRO A 62 -4.80 2.47 -12.13
N PRO A 63 -5.15 2.24 -13.41
CA PRO A 63 -4.30 2.57 -14.56
C PRO A 63 -3.95 4.06 -14.69
N CYS A 64 -4.62 4.94 -13.94
CA CYS A 64 -4.27 6.36 -13.87
C CYS A 64 -3.07 6.68 -12.97
N ILE A 65 -2.73 5.82 -12.01
CA ILE A 65 -1.61 6.04 -11.08
C ILE A 65 -0.36 5.28 -11.54
N ASP A 66 -0.54 4.09 -12.16
CA ASP A 66 0.54 3.23 -12.70
C ASP A 66 1.81 3.21 -11.82
N ALA A 67 1.62 2.97 -10.51
CA ALA A 67 2.72 2.93 -9.56
C ALA A 67 3.58 1.67 -9.76
N LYS A 68 4.90 1.87 -9.92
CA LYS A 68 5.92 0.80 -10.10
C LYS A 68 6.92 0.76 -8.96
#